data_AF-A0A4S8HZF6-F1
#
_entry.id   AF-A0A4S8HZF6-F1
#
_cell.length_a   1.000
_cell.length_b   1.000
_cell.length_c   1.000
_cell.angle_alpha   90.00
_cell.angle_beta   90.00
_cell.angle_gamma   90.00
#
_symmetry.space_group_name_H-M   'P 1'
#
loop_
_entity.id
_entity.type
_entity.pdbx_description
1 polymer ?
#
loop_
_entity_poly.entity_id
_entity_poly.type
_entity_poly.pdbx_seq_one_letter_code
_entity_poly.pdbx_strand_id
1 'polypeptide(L)'
;MSSSDNISHNVYFDGKVQSLGIETEKGPATVGVMKKGTYVFNTSSLETMVIISGTMSTKVKGGDWLTHRKDDAFEIAAHTSFEVNCATDVAYICYYS
;
A
#
# COMPACT_ATOMS: atom_id res chain seq x y z
N MET A 1 4.71 -29.17 9.11
CA MET A 1 5.03 -27.73 9.06
C MET A 1 3.81 -27.03 9.60
N SER A 2 3.93 -26.37 10.77
CA SER A 2 2.81 -25.64 11.34
C SER A 2 2.49 -24.46 10.43
N SER A 3 1.22 -24.17 10.21
CA SER A 3 0.72 -23.02 9.43
C SER A 3 1.17 -21.66 9.98
N SER A 4 1.86 -21.65 11.13
CA SER A 4 2.33 -20.48 11.88
C SER A 4 3.55 -19.76 11.29
N ASP A 5 4.30 -20.36 10.37
CA ASP A 5 5.56 -19.81 9.82
C ASP A 5 5.43 -19.31 8.37
N ASN A 6 4.21 -19.23 7.84
CA ASN A 6 3.99 -18.78 6.46
C ASN A 6 3.89 -17.25 6.39
N ILE A 7 4.60 -16.67 5.42
CA ILE A 7 4.44 -15.27 5.03
C ILE A 7 3.01 -15.09 4.50
N SER A 8 2.23 -14.19 5.10
CA SER A 8 0.91 -13.87 4.58
C SER A 8 1.04 -13.28 3.18
N HIS A 9 0.20 -13.74 2.24
CA HIS A 9 0.22 -13.29 0.85
C HIS A 9 -1.17 -12.88 0.43
N ASN A 10 -1.33 -11.62 0.06
CA ASN A 10 -2.59 -11.07 -0.39
C ASN A 10 -2.51 -10.72 -1.87
N VAL A 11 -3.59 -11.01 -2.59
CA VAL A 11 -3.71 -10.78 -4.04
C VAL A 11 -5.00 -10.03 -4.30
N TYR A 12 -4.91 -8.89 -4.98
CA TYR A 12 -6.03 -8.01 -5.28
C TYR A 12 -6.07 -7.68 -6.78
N PHE A 13 -7.23 -7.19 -7.25
CA PHE A 13 -7.41 -6.65 -8.60
C PHE A 13 -6.87 -7.58 -9.72
N ASP A 14 -7.29 -8.84 -9.72
CA ASP A 14 -6.86 -9.87 -10.68
C ASP A 14 -5.33 -10.06 -10.73
N GLY A 15 -4.67 -9.95 -9.57
CA GLY A 15 -3.23 -10.16 -9.43
C GLY A 15 -2.37 -8.95 -9.76
N LYS A 16 -2.98 -7.80 -10.09
CA LYS A 16 -2.27 -6.55 -10.39
C LYS A 16 -1.72 -5.87 -9.15
N VAL A 17 -2.23 -6.20 -7.96
CA VAL A 17 -1.66 -5.77 -6.69
C VAL A 17 -1.44 -6.99 -5.81
N GLN A 18 -0.24 -7.13 -5.27
CA GLN A 18 0.11 -8.23 -4.38
C GLN A 18 0.96 -7.71 -3.23
N SER A 19 0.76 -8.28 -2.03
CA SER A 19 1.53 -7.93 -0.85
C SER A 19 1.88 -9.13 0.01
N LEU A 20 2.99 -9.01 0.72
CA LEU A 20 3.52 -9.98 1.67
C LEU A 20 3.59 -9.36 3.05
N GLY A 21 3.14 -10.09 4.08
CA GLY A 21 3.28 -9.67 5.46
C GLY A 21 4.73 -9.75 5.94
N ILE A 22 5.11 -8.79 6.79
CA ILE A 22 6.43 -8.74 7.42
C ILE A 22 6.31 -8.20 8.85
N GLU A 23 7.05 -8.80 9.78
CA GLU A 23 7.22 -8.28 11.13
C GLU A 23 8.39 -7.28 11.15
N THR A 24 8.16 -6.09 11.68
CA THR A 24 9.17 -5.02 11.78
C THR A 24 9.33 -4.56 13.22
N GLU A 25 10.36 -3.77 13.50
CA GLU A 25 10.52 -3.13 14.82
C GLU A 25 9.35 -2.20 15.19
N LYS A 26 8.55 -1.78 14.21
CA LYS A 26 7.35 -0.95 14.39
C LYS A 26 6.06 -1.76 14.49
N GLY A 27 6.16 -3.10 14.48
CA GLY A 27 5.04 -4.02 14.41
C GLY A 27 4.78 -4.57 13.00
N PRO A 28 3.64 -5.24 12.79
CA PRO A 28 3.28 -5.83 11.50
C PRO A 28 3.16 -4.79 10.38
N ALA A 29 3.62 -5.15 9.20
CA ALA A 29 3.55 -4.34 7.98
C ALA A 29 3.31 -5.23 6.76
N THR A 30 3.06 -4.62 5.60
CA THR A 30 3.12 -5.34 4.31
C THR A 30 4.07 -4.66 3.35
N VAL A 31 4.83 -5.48 2.61
CA VAL A 31 5.56 -5.04 1.41
C VAL A 31 4.82 -5.52 0.19
N GLY A 32 4.64 -4.68 -0.82
CA GLY A 32 3.83 -5.04 -1.98
C GLY A 32 4.22 -4.35 -3.27
N VAL A 33 3.63 -4.83 -4.36
CA VAL A 33 3.78 -4.28 -5.70
C VAL A 33 2.40 -4.02 -6.29
N MET A 34 2.25 -2.86 -6.91
CA MET A 34 1.09 -2.46 -7.72
C MET A 34 1.54 -2.29 -9.17
N LYS A 35 0.87 -2.96 -10.11
CA LYS A 35 1.06 -2.67 -11.54
C LYS A 35 0.51 -1.29 -11.88
N LYS A 36 1.03 -0.68 -12.96
CA LYS A 36 0.42 0.53 -13.56
C LYS A 36 -1.10 0.38 -13.70
N GLY A 37 -1.85 1.34 -13.20
CA GLY A 37 -3.33 1.29 -13.18
C GLY A 37 -3.94 2.19 -12.11
N THR A 38 -5.27 2.15 -12.01
CA THR A 38 -6.04 2.89 -11.00
C THR A 38 -6.78 1.91 -10.10
N TYR A 39 -6.72 2.14 -8.79
CA TYR A 39 -7.26 1.27 -7.76
C TYR A 39 -7.97 2.09 -6.69
N VAL A 40 -8.88 1.46 -5.95
CA VAL A 40 -9.54 2.04 -4.78
C VAL A 40 -9.28 1.16 -3.58
N PHE A 41 -8.76 1.76 -2.52
CA PHE A 41 -8.47 1.08 -1.26
C PHE A 41 -9.30 1.68 -0.13
N ASN A 42 -9.45 0.89 0.95
CA ASN A 42 -10.09 1.32 2.18
C ASN A 42 -9.20 0.91 3.35
N THR A 43 -8.96 1.83 4.27
CA THR A 43 -8.16 1.58 5.46
C THR A 43 -9.06 1.18 6.64
N SER A 44 -8.61 0.23 7.46
CA SER A 44 -9.26 -0.09 8.74
C SER A 44 -8.58 0.59 9.93
N SER A 45 -7.31 0.95 9.78
CA SER A 45 -6.45 1.58 10.78
C SER A 45 -5.67 2.72 10.13
N LEU A 46 -4.89 3.48 10.90
CA LEU A 46 -3.98 4.45 10.31
C LEU A 46 -2.89 3.68 9.54
N GLU A 47 -2.63 4.10 8.30
CA GLU A 47 -1.66 3.48 7.42
C GLU A 47 -0.58 4.48 7.03
N THR A 48 0.69 4.13 7.23
CA THR A 48 1.84 4.90 6.71
C THR A 48 2.45 4.14 5.55
N MET A 49 2.30 4.66 4.33
CA MET A 49 2.88 4.10 3.12
C MET A 49 4.20 4.77 2.79
N VAL A 50 5.21 3.97 2.46
CA VAL A 50 6.50 4.43 1.93
C VAL A 50 6.73 3.82 0.56
N ILE A 51 7.05 4.66 -0.43
CA ILE A 51 7.31 4.21 -1.80
C ILE A 51 8.75 3.74 -1.93
N ILE A 52 8.94 2.48 -2.31
CA ILE A 52 10.27 1.87 -2.51
C ILE A 52 10.77 2.13 -3.95
N SER A 53 9.87 2.05 -4.92
CA SER A 53 10.15 2.24 -6.34
C SER A 53 8.90 2.70 -7.10
N GLY A 54 9.08 3.49 -8.16
CA GLY A 54 8.00 3.95 -9.02
C GLY A 54 7.40 5.30 -8.62
N THR A 55 6.25 5.63 -9.22
CA THR A 55 5.50 6.86 -8.93
C THR A 55 4.01 6.56 -8.96
N MET A 56 3.31 7.02 -7.93
CA MET A 56 1.85 6.99 -7.86
C MET A 56 1.30 8.34 -7.39
N SER A 57 0.01 8.56 -7.62
CA SER A 57 -0.74 9.63 -6.99
C SER A 57 -1.87 9.05 -6.16
N THR A 58 -2.18 9.68 -5.03
CA THR A 58 -3.33 9.32 -4.19
C THR A 58 -4.33 10.47 -4.11
N LYS A 59 -5.60 10.14 -3.90
CA LYS A 59 -6.67 11.11 -3.68
C LYS A 59 -7.67 10.58 -2.66
N VAL A 60 -7.87 11.35 -1.58
CA VAL A 60 -8.94 11.11 -0.62
C VAL A 60 -10.18 11.89 -1.05
N LYS A 61 -11.36 11.27 -0.98
CA LYS A 61 -12.68 11.79 -1.35
C LYS A 61 -12.77 13.31 -1.57
N GLY A 62 -12.89 13.73 -2.83
CA GLY A 62 -13.11 15.13 -3.21
C GLY A 62 -11.90 16.06 -3.07
N GLY A 63 -10.78 15.58 -2.51
CA GLY A 63 -9.52 16.32 -2.43
C GLY A 63 -8.75 16.32 -3.76
N ASP A 64 -7.55 16.88 -3.69
CA ASP A 64 -6.63 16.94 -4.82
C ASP A 64 -5.75 15.69 -4.91
N TRP A 65 -5.23 15.44 -6.11
CA TRP A 65 -4.25 14.39 -6.32
C TRP A 65 -2.89 14.79 -5.75
N LEU A 66 -2.35 13.95 -4.89
CA LEU A 66 -1.01 14.11 -4.32
C LEU A 66 -0.09 13.07 -4.95
N THR A 67 1.06 13.50 -5.47
CA THR A 67 2.02 12.60 -6.15
C THR A 67 3.15 12.20 -5.22
N HIS A 68 3.41 10.89 -5.15
CA HIS A 68 4.41 10.26 -4.32
C HIS A 68 5.41 9.50 -5.20
N ARG A 69 6.69 9.71 -4.92
CA ARG A 69 7.84 9.11 -5.61
C ARG A 69 8.63 8.26 -4.64
N LYS A 70 9.64 7.56 -5.15
CA LYS A 70 10.60 6.82 -4.35
C LYS A 70 11.05 7.63 -3.11
N ASP A 71 11.05 6.95 -1.98
CA ASP A 71 11.40 7.40 -0.63
C ASP A 71 10.41 8.40 0.01
N ASP A 72 9.36 8.83 -0.71
CA ASP A 72 8.26 9.57 -0.10
C ASP A 72 7.46 8.67 0.86
N ALA A 73 7.02 9.26 1.96
CA ALA A 73 6.14 8.66 2.94
C ALA A 73 4.86 9.50 3.10
N PHE A 74 3.71 8.85 3.19
CA PHE A 74 2.43 9.51 3.44
C PHE A 74 1.51 8.67 4.32
N GLU A 75 0.61 9.35 5.01
CA GLU A 75 -0.36 8.73 5.90
C GLU A 75 -1.77 8.77 5.30
N ILE A 76 -2.52 7.69 5.51
CA ILE A 76 -3.95 7.62 5.24
C ILE A 76 -4.65 7.27 6.56
N ALA A 77 -5.54 8.16 7.00
CA ALA A 77 -6.30 7.98 8.23
C ALA A 77 -7.13 6.68 8.23
N ALA A 78 -7.44 6.14 9.41
CA ALA A 78 -8.33 5.00 9.56
C ALA A 78 -9.72 5.26 8.94
N HIS A 79 -10.38 4.19 8.49
CA HIS A 79 -11.73 4.24 7.90
C HIS A 79 -11.86 5.17 6.69
N THR A 80 -10.77 5.33 5.94
CA THR A 80 -10.69 6.21 4.77
C THR A 80 -10.71 5.40 3.49
N SER A 81 -11.54 5.84 2.54
CA SER A 81 -11.50 5.36 1.16
C SER A 81 -10.69 6.33 0.32
N PHE A 82 -9.73 5.82 -0.45
CA PHE A 82 -8.87 6.63 -1.29
C PHE A 82 -8.58 5.96 -2.63
N GLU A 83 -8.41 6.79 -3.64
CA GLU A 83 -8.03 6.38 -4.99
C GLU A 83 -6.51 6.41 -5.11
N VAL A 84 -5.96 5.43 -5.82
CA VAL A 84 -4.55 5.33 -6.18
C VAL A 84 -4.44 5.28 -7.70
N ASN A 85 -3.57 6.11 -8.27
CA ASN A 85 -3.19 6.06 -9.67
C ASN A 85 -1.69 5.79 -9.78
N CYS A 86 -1.33 4.58 -10.18
CA CYS A 86 0.06 4.18 -10.42
C CYS A 86 0.44 4.56 -11.85
N ALA A 87 1.32 5.56 -12.02
CA ALA A 87 1.83 5.97 -13.33
C ALA A 87 2.82 4.96 -13.93
N THR A 88 3.54 4.25 -13.04
CA THR A 88 4.44 3.13 -13.32
C THR A 88 4.01 1.91 -12.49
N ASP A 89 4.74 0.80 -12.60
CA ASP A 89 4.70 -0.19 -11.51
C ASP A 89 5.30 0.44 -10.24
N VAL A 90 4.74 0.13 -9.08
CA VAL A 90 5.11 0.74 -7.80
C VAL A 90 5.34 -0.35 -6.76
N ALA A 91 6.49 -0.30 -6.09
CA ALA A 91 6.76 -1.11 -4.91
C ALA A 91 6.63 -0.23 -3.65
N TYR A 92 6.06 -0.77 -2.58
CA TYR A 92 5.80 -0.04 -1.35
C TYR A 92 6.01 -0.92 -0.11
N ILE A 93 6.19 -0.26 1.05
CA ILE A 93 5.92 -0.85 2.37
C ILE A 93 4.83 -0.02 3.06
N CYS A 94 3.86 -0.69 3.69
CA CYS A 94 2.79 -0.07 4.45
C CYS A 94 2.86 -0.54 5.91
N TYR A 95 2.99 0.41 6.83
CA TYR A 95 2.94 0.19 8.27
C TYR A 95 1.53 0.46 8.79
N TYR A 96 1.07 -0.39 9.72
CA TYR A 96 -0.24 -0.28 10.35
C TYR A 96 -0.09 0.22 11.80
N SER A 97 -0.96 1.14 12.22
CA SER A 97 -0.99 1.72 13.57
C SER A 97 -2.42 1.92 14.08
#